data_AF-A0A7J6JAK2-F1
#
_entry.id   AF-A0A7J6JAK2-F1
#
_cell.length_a   1.000
_cell.length_b   1.000
_cell.length_c   1.000
_cell.angle_alpha   90.00
_cell.angle_beta   90.00
_cell.angle_gamma   90.00
#
_symmetry.space_group_name_H-M   'P 1'
#
loop_
_entity.id
_entity.type
_entity.pdbx_description
1 polymer ?
#
loop_
_entity_poly.entity_id
_entity_poly.type
_entity_poly.pdbx_seq_one_letter_code
_entity_poly.pdbx_strand_id
1 'polypeptide(L)'
;MLFAMLCYFVTSLLQALRPIDSTYWTYFFFATIIATFAMDSSLPAATIIFANAVPQEYQGMGSSVIMTIVVYSISLGLGFAGTIELQINNGGHTKEDLLHGYRGTLWFSVGLTAFGTILALIFLLKDLRRR
;
A
#
# COMPACT_ATOMS: atom_id res chain seq x y z
N MET A 1 -8.05 -1.28 -10.70
CA MET A 1 -8.07 -1.14 -9.22
C MET A 1 -7.81 -2.43 -8.48
N LEU A 2 -8.65 -3.46 -8.62
CA LEU A 2 -8.46 -4.71 -7.87
C LEU A 2 -7.10 -5.37 -8.15
N PHE A 3 -6.64 -5.38 -9.41
CA PHE A 3 -5.30 -5.85 -9.77
C PHE A 3 -4.18 -5.13 -8.99
N ALA A 4 -4.22 -3.79 -8.97
CA ALA A 4 -3.23 -2.99 -8.23
C ALA A 4 -3.22 -3.32 -6.72
N MET A 5 -4.41 -3.47 -6.11
CA MET A 5 -4.54 -3.79 -4.69
C MET A 5 -3.99 -5.19 -4.36
N LEU A 6 -4.23 -6.18 -5.23
CA LEU A 6 -3.63 -7.50 -5.10
C LEU A 6 -2.11 -7.44 -5.19
N CYS A 7 -1.55 -6.67 -6.14
CA CYS A 7 -0.10 -6.49 -6.25
C CYS A 7 0.48 -5.82 -4.99
N TYR A 8 -0.20 -4.79 -4.43
CA TYR A 8 0.20 -4.18 -3.16
C TYR A 8 0.16 -5.15 -1.98
N PHE A 9 -0.87 -5.99 -1.90
CA PHE A 9 -1.00 -7.01 -0.85
C PHE A 9 0.07 -8.10 -0.96
N VAL A 10 0.35 -8.59 -2.17
CA VAL A 10 1.43 -9.57 -2.40
C VAL A 10 2.78 -8.96 -2.06
N THR A 11 3.01 -7.71 -2.43
CA THR A 11 4.25 -6.97 -2.12
C THR A 11 4.45 -6.82 -0.62
N SER A 12 3.44 -6.37 0.12
CA SER A 12 3.51 -6.20 1.58
C SER A 12 3.71 -7.55 2.28
N LEU A 13 3.04 -8.61 1.80
CA LEU A 13 3.18 -9.96 2.35
C LEU A 13 4.60 -10.52 2.14
N LEU A 14 5.18 -10.35 0.95
CA LEU A 14 6.56 -10.75 0.67
C LEU A 14 7.57 -10.02 1.56
N GLN A 15 7.33 -8.73 1.83
CA GLN A 15 8.20 -7.96 2.71
C GLN A 15 8.05 -8.37 4.18
N ALA A 16 6.83 -8.65 4.65
CA ALA A 16 6.57 -9.09 6.02
C ALA A 16 7.10 -10.51 6.33
N LEU A 17 7.04 -11.42 5.34
CA LEU A 17 7.52 -12.80 5.48
C LEU A 17 9.03 -12.96 5.30
N ARG A 18 9.76 -11.89 4.97
CA ARG A 18 11.19 -11.96 4.67
C ARG A 18 12.00 -12.46 5.89
N PRO A 19 12.73 -13.58 5.78
CA PRO A 19 13.68 -14.00 6.81
C PRO A 19 14.94 -13.11 6.78
N ILE A 20 15.56 -12.91 7.95
CA ILE A 20 16.69 -11.98 8.15
C ILE A 20 17.90 -12.38 7.30
N ASP A 21 18.12 -13.68 7.12
CA ASP A 21 19.24 -14.24 6.35
C ASP A 21 18.98 -14.31 4.84
N SER A 22 17.82 -13.82 4.37
CA SER A 22 17.46 -13.94 2.95
C SER A 22 18.29 -13.03 2.06
N THR A 23 18.89 -13.65 1.05
CA THR A 23 19.56 -12.97 -0.07
C THR A 23 18.60 -12.04 -0.82
N TYR A 24 19.18 -10.96 -1.36
CA TYR A 24 18.48 -9.91 -2.13
C TYR A 24 17.57 -10.47 -3.24
N TRP A 25 18.02 -11.52 -3.91
CA TRP A 25 17.38 -12.09 -5.10
C TRP A 25 16.10 -12.90 -4.84
N THR A 26 15.74 -13.21 -3.58
CA THR A 26 14.59 -14.09 -3.28
C THR A 26 13.31 -13.30 -2.99
N TYR A 27 13.30 -12.48 -1.93
CA TYR A 27 12.08 -11.77 -1.53
C TYR A 27 12.07 -10.32 -2.00
N PHE A 28 13.18 -9.61 -1.85
CA PHE A 28 13.25 -8.17 -2.09
C PHE A 28 13.19 -7.81 -3.58
N PHE A 29 13.89 -8.58 -4.43
CA PHE A 29 13.87 -8.38 -5.88
C PHE A 29 12.46 -8.52 -6.47
N PHE A 30 11.78 -9.63 -6.16
CA PHE A 30 10.43 -9.88 -6.65
C PHE A 30 9.41 -8.90 -6.05
N ALA A 31 9.53 -8.57 -4.76
CA ALA A 31 8.67 -7.57 -4.13
C ALA A 31 8.80 -6.20 -4.83
N THR A 32 10.01 -5.79 -5.20
CA THR A 32 10.24 -4.51 -5.90
C THR A 32 9.60 -4.49 -7.27
N ILE A 33 9.73 -5.57 -8.05
CA ILE A 33 9.09 -5.67 -9.38
C ILE A 33 7.56 -5.55 -9.26
N ILE A 34 6.97 -6.32 -8.33
CA ILE A 34 5.51 -6.31 -8.12
C ILE A 34 5.04 -4.94 -7.61
N ALA A 35 5.83 -4.27 -6.77
CA ALA A 35 5.54 -2.92 -6.29
C ALA A 35 5.44 -1.90 -7.44
N THR A 36 6.32 -2.00 -8.45
CA THR A 36 6.26 -1.12 -9.63
C THR A 36 4.95 -1.28 -10.40
N PHE A 37 4.51 -2.52 -10.63
CA PHE A 37 3.22 -2.78 -11.27
C PHE A 37 2.03 -2.28 -10.43
N ALA A 38 2.11 -2.40 -9.10
CA ALA A 38 1.07 -1.90 -8.21
C ALA A 38 0.94 -0.36 -8.31
N MET A 39 2.05 0.36 -8.31
CA MET A 39 2.07 1.81 -8.40
C MET A 39 1.60 2.32 -9.76
N ASP A 40 2.14 1.75 -10.85
CA ASP A 40 1.81 2.19 -12.20
C ASP A 40 0.36 1.90 -12.60
N SER A 41 -0.23 0.82 -12.08
CA SER A 41 -1.64 0.50 -12.35
C SER A 41 -2.63 1.26 -11.46
N SER A 42 -2.21 1.74 -10.28
CA SER A 42 -3.12 2.41 -9.33
C SER A 42 -3.32 3.89 -9.65
N LEU A 43 -2.26 4.65 -9.93
CA LEU A 43 -2.35 6.10 -10.21
C LEU A 43 -3.27 6.44 -11.39
N PRO A 44 -3.07 5.90 -12.61
CA PRO A 44 -3.93 6.20 -13.74
C PRO A 44 -5.36 5.70 -13.52
N ALA A 45 -5.53 4.54 -12.89
CA ALA A 45 -6.87 4.04 -12.59
C ALA A 45 -7.61 4.99 -11.62
N ALA A 46 -6.93 5.59 -10.63
CA ALA A 46 -7.56 6.47 -9.66
C ALA A 46 -7.95 7.79 -10.33
N THR A 47 -7.05 8.32 -11.16
CA THR A 47 -7.31 9.49 -11.98
C THR A 47 -8.47 9.26 -12.94
N ILE A 48 -8.56 8.12 -13.62
CA ILE A 48 -9.67 7.82 -14.55
C ILE A 48 -11.01 7.68 -13.81
N ILE A 49 -11.03 6.94 -12.69
CA ILE A 49 -12.26 6.77 -11.89
C ILE A 49 -12.77 8.13 -11.40
N PHE A 50 -11.87 8.99 -10.94
CA PHE A 50 -12.22 10.32 -10.49
C PHE A 50 -12.63 11.24 -11.65
N ALA A 51 -11.87 11.25 -12.75
CA ALA A 51 -12.15 12.07 -13.93
C ALA A 51 -13.51 11.73 -14.56
N ASN A 52 -13.97 10.48 -14.48
CA ASN A 52 -15.32 10.09 -14.91
C ASN A 52 -16.43 10.54 -13.95
N ALA A 53 -16.10 10.89 -12.70
CA ALA A 53 -17.06 11.39 -11.72
C ALA A 53 -17.25 12.91 -11.78
N VAL A 54 -16.39 13.63 -12.52
CA VAL A 54 -16.45 15.09 -12.66
C VAL A 54 -16.59 15.53 -14.13
N PRO A 55 -17.23 16.68 -14.41
CA PRO A 55 -17.28 17.25 -15.76
C PRO A 55 -15.89 17.49 -16.37
N GLN A 56 -15.79 17.45 -17.70
CA GLN A 56 -14.53 17.54 -18.44
C GLN A 56 -13.71 18.79 -18.09
N GLU A 57 -14.38 19.92 -17.83
CA GLU A 57 -13.77 21.20 -17.43
C GLU A 57 -12.98 21.11 -16.10
N TYR A 58 -13.36 20.19 -15.21
CA TYR A 58 -12.79 20.05 -13.87
C TYR A 58 -11.86 18.85 -13.72
N GLN A 59 -11.63 18.07 -14.78
CA GLN A 59 -10.78 16.86 -14.71
C GLN A 59 -9.33 17.18 -14.33
N GLY A 60 -8.80 18.32 -14.78
CA GLY A 60 -7.47 18.80 -14.39
C GLY A 60 -7.37 19.10 -12.88
N MET A 61 -8.40 19.72 -12.32
CA MET A 61 -8.49 19.94 -10.85
C MET A 61 -8.73 18.62 -10.11
N GLY A 62 -9.47 17.68 -10.69
CA GLY A 62 -9.68 16.36 -10.10
C GLY A 62 -8.39 15.55 -9.97
N SER A 63 -7.55 15.58 -11.01
CA SER A 63 -6.25 14.91 -10.99
C SER A 63 -5.33 15.44 -9.88
N SER A 64 -5.30 16.76 -9.65
CA SER A 64 -4.49 17.34 -8.59
C SER A 64 -4.98 16.94 -7.19
N VAL A 65 -6.31 16.88 -6.97
CA VAL A 65 -6.89 16.40 -5.71
C VAL A 65 -6.48 14.95 -5.42
N ILE A 66 -6.52 14.07 -6.44
CA ILE A 66 -6.07 12.68 -6.29
C ILE A 66 -4.60 12.62 -5.89
N MET A 67 -3.73 13.40 -6.56
CA MET A 67 -2.31 13.46 -6.22
C MET A 67 -2.09 13.95 -4.79
N THR A 68 -2.83 14.98 -4.35
CA THR A 68 -2.76 15.47 -2.96
C THR A 68 -3.15 14.39 -1.97
N ILE A 69 -4.24 13.65 -2.23
CA ILE A 69 -4.67 12.54 -1.38
C ILE A 69 -3.59 11.46 -1.31
N VAL A 70 -2.94 11.13 -2.43
CA VAL A 70 -1.86 10.14 -2.47
C VAL A 70 -0.69 10.58 -1.59
N VAL A 71 -0.18 11.80 -1.79
CA VAL A 71 0.98 12.30 -1.02
C VAL A 71 0.63 12.44 0.46
N TYR A 72 -0.59 12.89 0.79
CA TYR A 72 -1.06 12.95 2.16
C TYR A 72 -1.15 11.56 2.81
N SER A 73 -1.62 10.56 2.06
CA SER A 73 -1.70 9.17 2.51
C SER A 73 -0.32 8.57 2.76
N ILE A 74 0.68 8.89 1.94
CA ILE A 74 2.08 8.49 2.15
C ILE A 74 2.60 9.08 3.45
N SER A 75 2.38 10.37 3.70
CA SER A 75 2.78 11.03 4.95
C SER A 75 2.13 10.41 6.19
N LEU A 76 0.84 10.11 6.13
CA LEU A 76 0.13 9.41 7.21
C LEU A 76 0.68 7.99 7.43
N GLY A 77 0.91 7.24 6.35
CA GLY A 77 1.47 5.89 6.42
C GLY A 77 2.85 5.87 7.07
N LEU A 78 3.72 6.81 6.69
CA LEU A 78 5.03 7.00 7.30
C LEU A 78 4.93 7.40 8.78
N GLY A 79 3.97 8.27 9.14
CA GLY A 79 3.72 8.65 10.53
C GLY A 79 3.29 7.46 11.41
N PHE A 80 2.38 6.62 10.93
CA PHE A 80 1.98 5.40 11.64
C PHE A 80 3.12 4.40 11.73
N ALA A 81 3.86 4.19 10.64
CA ALA A 81 5.03 3.32 10.62
C ALA A 81 6.08 3.73 11.67
N GLY A 82 6.42 5.02 11.73
CA GLY A 82 7.35 5.54 12.74
C GLY A 82 6.83 5.41 14.17
N THR A 83 5.53 5.60 14.38
CA THR A 83 4.91 5.43 15.71
C THR A 83 4.97 3.97 16.16
N ILE A 84 4.64 3.03 15.28
CA ILE A 84 4.67 1.59 15.56
C ILE A 84 6.11 1.14 15.83
N GLU A 85 7.07 1.60 15.03
CA GLU A 85 8.49 1.33 15.27
C GLU A 85 8.92 1.83 16.64
N LEU A 86 8.60 3.08 17.01
CA LEU A 86 8.98 3.66 18.30
C LEU A 86 8.30 2.99 19.50
N GLN A 87 7.03 2.59 19.38
CA GLN A 87 6.28 1.97 20.48
C GLN A 87 6.68 0.50 20.70
N ILE A 88 6.96 -0.25 19.63
CA ILE A 88 7.29 -1.68 19.72
C ILE A 88 8.77 -1.90 20.02
N ASN A 89 9.65 -0.94 19.68
CA ASN A 89 11.09 -1.04 19.90
C ASN A 89 11.49 -1.04 21.40
N ASN A 90 10.55 -0.91 22.36
CA ASN A 90 10.77 -1.12 23.80
C ASN A 90 12.04 -0.46 24.38
N GLY A 91 12.41 0.72 23.86
CA GLY A 91 13.61 1.48 24.28
C GLY A 91 14.86 1.28 23.42
N GLY A 92 14.85 0.41 22.41
CA GLY A 92 15.92 0.29 21.40
C GLY A 92 17.24 -0.26 21.94
N HIS A 93 17.19 -1.02 23.03
CA HIS A 93 18.38 -1.48 23.75
C HIS A 93 19.13 -2.61 23.02
N THR A 94 18.45 -3.39 22.16
CA THR A 94 19.05 -4.52 21.44
C THR A 94 18.71 -4.51 19.95
N LYS A 95 19.58 -5.05 19.09
CA LYS A 95 19.33 -5.22 17.64
C LYS A 95 18.07 -6.04 17.33
N GLU A 96 17.69 -6.94 18.24
CA GLU A 96 16.49 -7.77 18.12
C GLU A 96 15.19 -6.94 18.32
N ASP A 97 15.22 -5.93 19.19
CA ASP A 97 14.08 -5.04 19.43
C ASP A 97 13.79 -4.14 18.21
N LEU A 98 14.85 -3.66 17.55
CA LEU A 98 14.77 -2.91 16.29
C LEU A 98 14.15 -3.77 15.17
N LEU A 99 14.58 -5.03 15.06
CA LEU A 99 14.01 -5.99 14.10
C LEU A 99 12.53 -6.28 14.40
N HIS A 100 12.16 -6.31 15.68
CA HIS A 100 10.77 -6.47 16.09
C HIS A 100 9.89 -5.27 15.71
N GLY A 101 10.42 -4.05 15.89
CA GLY A 101 9.79 -2.81 15.43
C GLY A 101 9.53 -2.81 13.92
N TYR A 102 10.54 -3.15 13.11
CA TYR A 102 10.38 -3.26 11.65
C TYR A 102 9.35 -4.32 11.25
N ARG A 103 9.36 -5.49 11.90
CA ARG A 103 8.36 -6.53 11.64
C ARG A 103 6.95 -6.04 12.00
N GLY A 104 6.78 -5.35 13.11
CA GLY A 104 5.49 -4.77 13.52
C GLY A 104 4.94 -3.81 12.46
N THR A 105 5.79 -2.90 11.97
CA THR A 105 5.42 -1.96 10.90
C THR A 105 5.07 -2.67 9.58
N LEU A 106 5.83 -3.70 9.21
CA LEU A 106 5.56 -4.50 8.01
C LEU A 106 4.22 -5.24 8.11
N TRP A 107 3.91 -5.86 9.26
CA TRP A 107 2.62 -6.50 9.51
C TRP A 107 1.46 -5.51 9.50
N PHE A 108 1.66 -4.30 10.01
CA PHE A 108 0.68 -3.23 9.88
C PHE A 108 0.40 -2.87 8.42
N SER A 109 1.44 -2.79 7.58
CA SER A 109 1.28 -2.55 6.14
C SER A 109 0.48 -3.67 5.44
N VAL A 110 0.68 -4.93 5.85
CA VAL A 110 -0.08 -6.09 5.35
C VAL A 110 -1.56 -5.94 5.73
N GLY A 111 -1.85 -5.56 6.97
CA GLY A 111 -3.23 -5.31 7.42
C GLY A 111 -3.92 -4.22 6.60
N LEU A 112 -3.23 -3.09 6.35
CA LEU A 112 -3.79 -1.97 5.60
C LEU A 112 -4.04 -2.32 4.13
N THR A 113 -3.10 -3.01 3.49
CA THR A 113 -3.22 -3.46 2.09
C THR A 113 -4.26 -4.58 1.93
N ALA A 114 -4.38 -5.48 2.90
CA ALA A 114 -5.46 -6.48 2.94
C ALA A 114 -6.83 -5.81 3.01
N PHE A 115 -6.99 -4.82 3.90
CA PHE A 115 -8.23 -4.06 4.03
C PHE A 115 -8.59 -3.34 2.72
N GLY A 116 -7.64 -2.67 2.08
CA GLY A 116 -7.83 -2.04 0.77
C GLY A 116 -8.25 -3.03 -0.32
N THR A 117 -7.67 -4.23 -0.31
CA THR A 117 -8.03 -5.31 -1.24
C THR A 117 -9.45 -5.82 -1.01
N ILE A 118 -9.88 -5.99 0.24
CA ILE A 118 -11.26 -6.38 0.59
C ILE A 118 -12.25 -5.32 0.10
N LEU A 119 -11.95 -4.03 0.31
CA LEU A 119 -12.81 -2.95 -0.18
C LEU A 119 -12.92 -2.95 -1.71
N ALA A 120 -11.81 -3.15 -2.42
CA ALA A 120 -11.81 -3.26 -3.88
C ALA A 120 -12.64 -4.46 -4.38
N LEU A 121 -12.57 -5.60 -3.68
CA LEU A 121 -13.40 -6.78 -3.93
C LEU A 121 -14.88 -6.49 -3.74
N ILE A 122 -15.26 -5.86 -2.62
CA ILE A 122 -16.65 -5.48 -2.32
C ILE A 122 -17.20 -4.55 -3.42
N PHE A 123 -16.40 -3.57 -3.85
CA PHE A 123 -16.82 -2.63 -4.90
C PHE A 123 -17.04 -3.35 -6.25
N LEU A 124 -16.14 -4.27 -6.62
CA LEU A 124 -16.28 -5.07 -7.83
C LEU A 124 -17.54 -5.96 -7.78
N LEU A 125 -17.78 -6.65 -6.66
CA LEU A 125 -18.96 -7.49 -6.49
C LEU A 125 -20.26 -6.68 -6.56
N LYS A 126 -20.27 -5.47 -5.99
CA LYS A 126 -21.42 -4.56 -6.07
C LYS A 126 -21.67 -4.09 -7.49
N ASP A 127 -20.62 -3.80 -8.26
CA ASP A 127 -20.73 -3.39 -9.67
C ASP A 127 -21.24 -4.53 -10.55
N LEU A 128 -20.71 -5.75 -10.35
CA LEU A 128 -21.19 -6.96 -11.05
C LEU A 128 -22.65 -7.29 -10.73
N ARG A 129 -23.11 -7.04 -9.50
CA ARG A 129 -24.52 -7.26 -9.11
C ARG A 129 -25.48 -6.19 -9.66
N ARG A 130 -24.95 -5.05 -10.11
CA ARG A 130 -25.73 -3.95 -10.71
C ARG A 130 -25.92 -4.09 -12.23
N ARG A 131 -25.09 -4.91 -12.88
CA ARG A 131 -25.26 -5.31 -14.29
C ARG A 131 -26.24 -6.47 -14.38
#